data_AF-A0A6L5K225-F1
#
_entry.id   AF-A0A6L5K225-F1
#
_cell.length_a   1.000
_cell.length_b   1.000
_cell.length_c   1.000
_cell.angle_alpha   90.00
_cell.angle_beta   90.00
_cell.angle_gamma   90.00
#
_symmetry.space_group_name_H-M   'P 1'
#
loop_
_entity.id
_entity.type
_entity.pdbx_description
1 polymer ?
#
loop_
_entity_poly.entity_id
_entity_poly.type
_entity_poly.pdbx_seq_one_letter_code
_entity_poly.pdbx_strand_id
1 'polypeptide(L)' 'MWPITFESFNGKVLFHTAYNHYFKENLKLFDAADFIALLTQHLPPKGVQHIRRYGLYSSRSRGKWIDKPYLLRLAPNG' A
#
# COMPACT_ATOMS: atom_id res chain seq x y z
N MET A 1 -10.02 -15.42 12.88
CA MET A 1 -8.65 -15.95 12.77
C MET A 1 -7.76 -14.82 12.26
N TRP A 2 -6.56 -14.65 12.82
CA TRP A 2 -5.64 -13.59 12.38
C TRP A 2 -5.02 -13.94 11.01
N PRO A 3 -4.84 -12.98 10.10
CA PRO A 3 -4.39 -13.25 8.73
C PRO A 3 -2.91 -13.62 8.60
N ILE A 4 -2.09 -13.34 9.63
CA ILE A 4 -0.65 -13.61 9.64
C ILE A 4 -0.28 -14.23 10.97
N THR A 5 0.41 -15.36 10.94
CA THR A 5 0.94 -16.04 12.13
C THR A 5 2.45 -16.25 11.94
N PHE A 6 3.25 -15.84 12.92
CA PHE A 6 4.70 -16.05 12.90
C PHE A 6 5.07 -17.17 13.86
N GLU A 7 5.85 -18.14 13.36
CA GLU A 7 6.36 -19.25 14.15
C GLU A 7 7.85 -19.05 14.43
N SER A 8 8.16 -18.62 15.66
CA SER A 8 9.52 -18.23 16.09
C SER A 8 10.54 -19.38 16.00
N PHE A 9 10.11 -20.62 16.25
CA PHE A 9 11.01 -21.78 16.29
C PHE A 9 11.63 -22.10 14.92
N ASN A 10 10.87 -21.91 13.84
CA ASN A 10 11.25 -22.32 12.50
C ASN A 10 11.52 -21.12 11.57
N GLY A 11 11.41 -19.89 12.09
CA GLY A 11 11.57 -18.65 11.32
C GLY A 11 10.54 -18.50 10.19
N LYS A 12 9.39 -19.16 10.30
CA LYS A 12 8.40 -19.27 9.22
C LYS A 12 7.18 -18.39 9.48
N VAL A 13 6.65 -17.85 8.39
CA VAL A 13 5.43 -17.03 8.39
C VAL A 13 4.32 -17.81 7.69
N LEU A 14 3.22 -18.01 8.40
CA LEU A 14 1.97 -18.54 7.86
C LEU A 14 1.08 -17.37 7.43
N PHE A 15 0.80 -17.28 6.13
CA PHE A 15 0.00 -16.22 5.54
C PHE A 15 -1.35 -16.78 5.07
N HIS A 16 -2.43 -16.30 5.68
CA HIS A 16 -3.80 -16.67 5.34
C HIS A 16 -4.42 -15.62 4.41
N THR A 17 -4.97 -16.07 3.30
CA THR A 17 -5.72 -15.22 2.35
C THR A 17 -7.14 -15.73 2.18
N ALA A 18 -7.98 -14.91 1.54
CA ALA A 18 -9.17 -15.47 0.89
C ALA A 18 -8.74 -16.54 -0.13
N TYR A 19 -9.61 -17.53 -0.35
CA TYR A 19 -9.34 -18.58 -1.33
C TYR A 19 -9.12 -17.96 -2.70
N ASN A 20 -7.95 -18.22 -3.29
CA ASN A 20 -7.62 -17.70 -4.60
C ASN A 20 -7.81 -18.80 -5.64
N HIS A 21 -8.78 -18.62 -6.53
CA HIS A 21 -9.08 -19.59 -7.61
C HIS A 21 -7.91 -19.83 -8.57
N TYR A 22 -7.02 -18.84 -8.74
CA TYR A 22 -5.86 -18.97 -9.63
C TYR A 22 -4.78 -19.89 -9.02
N PHE A 23 -4.44 -19.68 -7.75
CA PHE A 23 -3.45 -20.51 -7.05
C PHE A 23 -4.05 -21.79 -6.44
N LYS A 24 -5.39 -21.89 -6.38
CA LYS A 24 -6.15 -22.97 -5.73
C LYS A 24 -5.80 -23.19 -4.25
N GLU A 25 -5.26 -22.15 -3.62
CA GLU A 25 -4.72 -22.15 -2.26
C GLU A 25 -5.28 -20.94 -1.49
N ASN A 26 -5.40 -21.09 -0.17
CA ASN A 26 -5.80 -20.05 0.77
C ASN A 26 -4.75 -19.79 1.87
N LEU A 27 -3.65 -20.54 1.84
CA LEU A 27 -2.66 -20.57 2.89
C LEU A 27 -1.29 -20.79 2.24
N LYS A 28 -0.36 -19.88 2.52
CA LYS A 28 1.02 -19.99 2.07
C LYS A 28 1.98 -19.88 3.24
N LEU A 29 3.06 -20.66 3.15
CA LEU A 29 4.10 -20.72 4.14
C LEU A 29 5.36 -20.10 3.53
N PHE A 30 5.91 -19.10 4.21
CA PHE A 30 7.07 -18.36 3.76
C PHE A 30 8.20 -18.43 4.78
N ASP A 31 9.43 -18.31 4.32
CA ASP A 31 10.51 -17.86 5.21
C ASP A 31 10.28 -16.39 5.61
N ALA A 32 10.62 -16.02 6.84
CA ALA A 32 10.36 -14.67 7.33
C ALA A 32 11.09 -13.59 6.51
N ALA A 33 12.33 -13.84 6.08
CA ALA A 33 13.09 -12.86 5.30
C ALA A 33 12.48 -12.67 3.91
N ASP A 34 12.13 -13.78 3.25
CA ASP A 34 11.50 -13.77 1.93
C ASP A 34 10.12 -13.11 1.96
N PHE A 35 9.35 -13.35 3.02
CA PHE A 35 8.05 -12.71 3.20
C PHE A 35 8.17 -11.18 3.25
N ILE A 36 9.12 -10.66 4.02
CA ILE A 36 9.37 -9.22 4.11
C ILE A 36 9.87 -8.67 2.78
N ALA A 37 10.77 -9.38 2.10
CA ALA A 37 11.27 -8.98 0.79
C ALA A 37 10.13 -8.87 -0.24
N LEU A 38 9.25 -9.88 -0.32
CA LEU A 38 8.08 -9.87 -1.21
C LEU A 38 7.09 -8.76 -0.87
N LEU A 39 6.82 -8.54 0.42
CA LEU A 39 5.93 -7.45 0.85
C LEU A 39 6.48 -6.08 0.46
N THR A 40 7.79 -5.87 0.67
CA THR A 40 8.43 -4.58 0.44
C THR A 40 8.58 -4.23 -1.04
N GLN A 41 8.61 -5.21 -1.94
CA GLN A 41 8.59 -4.99 -3.40
C GLN A 41 7.37 -4.18 -3.87
N HIS A 42 6.25 -4.29 -3.17
CA HIS A 42 5.03 -3.57 -3.51
C HIS A 42 4.91 -2.21 -2.81
N LEU A 43 5.87 -1.85 -1.94
CA LEU A 43 5.81 -0.59 -1.22
C LEU A 43 6.13 0.57 -2.18
N PRO A 44 5.31 1.63 -2.22
CA PRO A 44 5.58 2.77 -3.08
C PRO A 44 6.88 3.47 -2.66
N PRO A 45 7.61 4.11 -3.60
CA PRO A 45 8.82 4.86 -3.28
C PRO A 45 8.57 5.90 -2.18
N LYS A 46 9.60 6.12 -1.36
CA LYS A 46 9.55 7.10 -0.26
C LYS A 46 9.14 8.48 -0.80
N GLY A 47 8.15 9.10 -0.15
CA GLY A 47 7.60 10.40 -0.54
C GLY A 47 6.37 10.34 -1.45
N VAL A 48 6.16 9.26 -2.21
CA VAL A 48 4.96 9.13 -3.08
C VAL A 48 3.67 9.11 -2.27
N GLN A 49 3.67 8.46 -1.10
CA GLN A 49 2.51 8.50 -0.19
C GLN A 49 2.18 9.92 0.27
N HIS A 50 3.18 10.75 0.58
CA HIS A 50 2.95 12.13 1.01
C HIS A 50 2.41 12.99 -0.13
N ILE A 51 2.93 12.79 -1.35
CA ILE A 51 2.42 13.47 -2.55
C ILE A 51 0.98 13.04 -2.84
N ARG A 52 0.64 11.75 -2.75
CA ARG A 52 -0.73 11.25 -2.95
C ARG A 52 -1.70 11.76 -1.88
N ARG A 53 -1.30 11.71 -0.61
CA ARG A 53 -2.16 12.07 0.53
C ARG A 53 -2.33 13.58 0.68
N TYR A 54 -1.29 14.35 0.43
CA TYR A 54 -1.26 15.78 0.75
C TYR A 54 -0.85 16.70 -0.39
N GLY A 55 -0.39 16.19 -1.54
CA GLY A 55 0.13 17.04 -2.62
C GLY A 55 -0.94 17.97 -3.20
N LEU A 56 -2.14 17.46 -3.42
CA LEU A 56 -3.28 18.25 -3.94
C LEU A 56 -3.72 19.31 -2.91
N TYR A 57 -3.87 18.92 -1.65
CA TYR A 57 -4.24 19.83 -0.56
C TYR A 57 -3.17 20.92 -0.31
N SER A 58 -1.90 20.53 -0.19
CA SER A 58 -0.78 21.46 0.07
C SER A 58 -0.55 22.45 -1.08
N SER A 59 -0.87 22.06 -2.33
CA SER A 59 -0.80 22.98 -3.46
C SER A 59 -1.98 23.96 -3.48
N ARG A 60 -3.16 23.57 -2.98
CA ARG A 60 -4.32 24.45 -2.79
C ARG A 60 -4.04 25.53 -1.75
N SER A 61 -3.57 25.15 -0.56
CA SER A 61 -3.24 26.11 0.53
C SER A 61 -2.14 27.11 0.16
N ARG A 62 -1.26 26.77 -0.79
CA ARG A 62 -0.19 27.63 -1.29
C ARG A 62 -0.57 28.46 -2.51
N GLY A 63 -1.85 28.48 -2.91
CA GLY A 63 -2.34 29.29 -4.03
C GLY A 63 -1.91 28.82 -5.42
N LYS A 64 -1.20 27.69 -5.55
CA LYS A 64 -0.63 27.20 -6.83
C LYS A 64 -1.66 26.70 -7.84
N TRP A 65 -2.93 26.69 -7.47
CA TRP A 65 -4.02 26.23 -8.33
C TRP A 65 -4.52 27.30 -9.29
N ILE A 66 -4.31 28.58 -8.96
CA ILE A 66 -4.61 29.71 -9.84
C ILE A 66 -3.86 29.55 -11.17
N ASP A 67 -2.62 29.08 -11.10
CA ASP A 67 -1.76 28.84 -12.26
C ASP A 67 -2.11 27.53 -13.02
N LYS A 68 -3.09 26.76 -12.53
CA LYS A 68 -3.42 25.42 -13.04
C LYS A 68 -4.94 25.24 -13.19
N PRO A 69 -5.55 25.85 -14.22
CA PRO A 69 -7.01 25.87 -14.39
C PRO A 69 -7.63 24.47 -14.50
N TYR A 70 -6.90 23.47 -15.00
CA TYR A 70 -7.41 22.10 -15.05
C TYR A 70 -7.64 21.48 -13.66
N LEU A 71 -6.85 21.85 -12.65
CA LEU A 71 -6.99 21.34 -11.29
C LEU A 71 -8.21 21.91 -10.59
N LEU A 72 -8.55 23.17 -10.88
CA LEU A 72 -9.75 23.82 -10.34
C LEU A 72 -11.03 23.10 -10.77
N ARG A 73 -11.10 22.59 -12.00
CA ARG A 73 -12.25 21.80 -12.48
C ARG A 73 -12.39 20.45 -11.76
N LEU A 74 -11.28 19.84 -11.36
CA LEU A 74 -11.25 18.52 -10.68
C LEU A 74 -11.37 18.65 -9.16
N ALA A 75 -11.37 19.88 -8.65
CA ALA A 75 -11.52 20.14 -7.23
C ALA A 75 -12.88 19.64 -6.75
N PRO A 76 -12.96 18.89 -5.63
CA PRO A 76 -14.23 18.68 -4.97
C PRO A 76 -14.80 20.03 -4.56
N ASN A 77 -16.10 20.22 -4.82
CA ASN A 77 -16.84 21.39 -4.35
C ASN A 77 -16.75 21.43 -2.83
N GLY A 78 -16.23 22.54 -2.31
CA GLY A 78 -16.15 22.86 -0.90
C GLY A 78 -16.36 24.35 -0.75
#